data_AF-A0AA88YLC6-F1
#
_entry.id   AF-A0AA88YLC6-F1
#
_cell.length_a   1.000
_cell.length_b   1.000
_cell.length_c   1.000
_cell.angle_alpha   90.00
_cell.angle_beta   90.00
_cell.angle_gamma   90.00
#
_symmetry.space_group_name_H-M   'P 1'
#
loop_
_entity.id
_entity.type
_entity.pdbx_description
1 polymer ?
#
loop_
_entity_poly.entity_id
_entity_poly.type
_entity_poly.pdbx_seq_one_letter_code
_entity_poly.pdbx_strand_id
1 'polypeptide(L)'
;MTEEKVKSLEKELSEMKLRLAKVIATEPTEPKVVFTPRERKIEKFSGRKDKQTVDEFIEDIELTLKTRPTSDDEKVNFIISHLEGPAREEIRYRPPTDKKKPRDVLEILREVFERDRLRTAR
;
A
#
# COMPACT_ATOMS: atom_id res chain seq x y z
N MET A 1 -24.22 -2.82 61.38
CA MET A 1 -23.10 -3.74 61.02
C MET A 1 -22.86 -3.86 59.51
N THR A 2 -23.60 -3.15 58.64
CA THR A 2 -23.49 -3.25 57.18
C THR A 2 -22.57 -2.18 56.58
N GLU A 3 -22.61 -0.95 57.08
CA GLU A 3 -21.83 0.17 56.51
C GLU A 3 -20.31 0.03 56.69
N GLU A 4 -19.84 -0.47 57.83
CA GLU A 4 -18.40 -0.73 58.05
C GLU A 4 -17.88 -1.82 57.13
N LYS A 5 -18.68 -2.87 56.87
CA LYS A 5 -18.32 -3.93 55.93
C LYS A 5 -18.25 -3.41 54.50
N VAL A 6 -19.18 -2.53 54.11
CA VAL A 6 -19.16 -1.90 52.78
C VAL A 6 -17.91 -1.03 52.60
N LYS A 7 -17.56 -0.20 53.59
CA LYS A 7 -16.33 0.62 53.55
C LYS A 7 -15.06 -0.23 53.50
N SER A 8 -15.04 -1.37 54.21
CA SER A 8 -13.93 -2.33 54.15
C SER A 8 -13.77 -2.91 52.76
N LEU A 9 -14.86 -3.35 52.13
CA LEU A 9 -14.87 -3.93 50.79
C LEU A 9 -14.49 -2.90 49.71
N GLU A 10 -14.94 -1.65 49.83
CA GLU A 10 -14.54 -0.58 48.92
C GLU A 10 -13.03 -0.30 48.99
N LYS A 11 -12.48 -0.32 50.20
CA LYS A 11 -11.04 -0.17 50.42
C LYS A 11 -10.26 -1.33 49.78
N GLU A 12 -10.67 -2.57 50.03
CA GLU A 12 -10.06 -3.76 49.43
C GLU A 12 -10.14 -3.73 47.90
N LEU A 13 -11.29 -3.33 47.34
CA LEU A 13 -11.47 -3.20 45.90
C LEU A 13 -10.54 -2.14 45.30
N SER A 14 -10.36 -1.02 46.00
CA SER A 14 -9.44 0.05 45.55
C SER A 14 -8.00 -0.44 45.53
N GLU A 15 -7.60 -1.22 46.53
CA GLU A 15 -6.25 -1.77 46.64
C GLU A 15 -6.01 -2.85 45.58
N MET A 16 -6.99 -3.71 45.33
CA MET A 16 -6.93 -4.75 44.31
C MET A 16 -6.84 -4.16 42.89
N LYS A 17 -7.57 -3.06 42.61
CA LYS A 17 -7.48 -2.31 41.35
C LYS A 17 -6.09 -1.71 41.13
N LEU A 18 -5.49 -1.14 42.18
CA LEU A 18 -4.13 -0.59 42.13
C LEU A 18 -3.07 -1.68 41.89
N ARG A 19 -3.26 -2.87 42.48
CA ARG A 19 -2.40 -4.02 42.23
C ARG A 19 -2.53 -4.53 40.79
N LEU A 20 -3.74 -4.64 40.26
CA LEU A 20 -3.98 -5.02 38.86
C LEU A 20 -3.35 -4.02 37.87
N ALA A 21 -3.50 -2.72 38.11
CA ALA A 21 -2.90 -1.70 37.24
C ALA A 21 -1.36 -1.79 37.22
N LYS A 22 -0.74 -2.12 38.36
CA LYS A 22 0.70 -2.38 38.43
C LYS A 22 1.09 -3.65 37.70
N VAL A 23 0.33 -4.75 37.85
CA VAL A 23 0.59 -6.01 37.13
C VAL A 23 0.53 -5.80 35.61
N ILE A 24 -0.49 -5.11 35.11
CA ILE A 24 -0.63 -4.78 33.67
C ILE A 24 0.54 -3.91 33.18
N ALA A 25 1.07 -3.01 34.02
CA ALA A 25 2.22 -2.18 33.68
C ALA A 25 3.57 -2.93 33.78
N THR A 26 3.63 -4.04 34.52
CA THR A 26 4.85 -4.84 34.75
C THR A 26 4.87 -6.16 33.98
N GLU A 27 3.75 -6.60 33.42
CA GLU A 27 3.77 -7.72 32.48
C GLU A 27 4.61 -7.28 31.28
N PRO A 28 5.66 -8.04 30.92
CA PRO A 28 6.34 -7.82 29.65
C PRO A 28 5.28 -8.09 28.60
N THR A 29 4.69 -7.03 28.04
CA THR A 29 3.89 -7.12 26.83
C THR A 29 4.74 -7.90 25.86
N GLU A 30 4.34 -9.14 25.58
CA GLU A 30 4.96 -9.96 24.55
C GLU A 30 5.16 -9.04 23.35
N PRO A 31 6.38 -9.02 22.76
CA PRO A 31 6.65 -8.10 21.67
C PRO A 31 5.57 -8.30 20.62
N LYS A 32 4.70 -7.29 20.45
CA LYS A 32 3.68 -7.31 19.40
C LYS A 32 4.43 -7.38 18.09
N VAL A 33 4.56 -8.60 17.55
CA VAL A 33 5.15 -8.83 16.23
C VAL A 33 4.16 -8.28 15.21
N VAL A 34 4.33 -7.02 14.85
CA VAL A 34 3.61 -6.43 13.74
C VAL A 34 4.30 -6.94 12.48
N PHE A 35 3.66 -7.90 11.80
CA PHE A 35 4.06 -8.29 10.46
C PHE A 35 3.71 -7.14 9.52
N THR A 36 4.68 -6.27 9.25
CA THR A 36 4.59 -5.39 8.08
C THR A 36 4.92 -6.26 6.85
N PRO A 37 3.99 -6.40 5.90
CA PRO A 37 4.33 -7.01 4.62
C PRO A 37 5.55 -6.27 4.06
N ARG A 38 6.59 -6.99 3.64
CA ARG A 38 7.72 -6.38 2.94
C ARG A 38 7.14 -5.52 1.83
N GLU A 39 7.39 -4.22 1.86
CA GLU A 39 7.03 -3.31 0.76
C GLU A 39 7.58 -3.94 -0.52
N ARG A 40 6.67 -4.46 -1.35
CA ARG A 40 7.04 -4.92 -2.69
C ARG A 40 7.47 -3.66 -3.41
N LYS A 41 8.78 -3.50 -3.60
CA LYS A 41 9.33 -2.41 -4.38
C LYS A 41 8.82 -2.62 -5.80
N ILE A 42 7.95 -1.73 -6.28
CA ILE A 42 7.50 -1.74 -7.66
C ILE A 42 8.73 -1.52 -8.53
N GLU A 43 9.05 -2.52 -9.34
CA GLU A 43 10.13 -2.42 -10.30
C GLU A 43 9.76 -1.42 -11.39
N LYS A 44 10.76 -0.76 -11.97
CA LYS A 44 10.51 0.19 -13.05
C LYS A 44 10.13 -0.57 -14.32
N PHE A 45 9.10 -0.09 -15.00
CA PHE A 45 8.67 -0.64 -16.27
C PHE A 45 9.29 0.11 -17.43
N SER A 46 10.10 -0.62 -18.22
CA SER A 46 10.79 -0.05 -19.39
C SER A 46 10.03 -0.23 -20.71
N GLY A 47 9.07 -1.16 -20.76
CA GLY A 47 8.44 -1.60 -22.01
C GLY A 47 9.27 -2.60 -22.82
N ARG A 48 10.44 -3.04 -22.31
CA ARG A 48 11.23 -4.12 -22.93
C ARG A 48 10.82 -5.50 -22.39
N LYS A 49 11.06 -6.55 -23.17
CA LYS A 49 10.57 -7.92 -22.93
C LYS A 49 11.31 -8.71 -21.85
N ASP A 50 12.26 -8.09 -21.17
CA ASP A 50 13.31 -8.77 -20.41
C ASP A 50 13.06 -8.85 -18.90
N LYS A 51 12.19 -8.01 -18.31
CA LYS A 51 12.05 -7.91 -16.85
C LYS A 51 10.66 -8.14 -16.28
N GLN A 52 9.64 -7.50 -16.84
CA GLN A 52 8.27 -7.52 -16.32
C GLN A 52 7.31 -7.30 -17.48
N THR A 53 6.21 -8.05 -17.52
CA THR A 53 5.15 -7.81 -18.50
C THR A 53 4.33 -6.58 -18.14
N VAL A 54 3.65 -5.99 -19.12
CA VAL A 54 2.80 -4.81 -18.87
C VAL A 54 1.65 -5.13 -17.91
N ASP A 55 1.08 -6.34 -17.97
CA ASP A 55 0.03 -6.79 -17.05
C ASP A 55 0.53 -6.86 -15.61
N GLU A 56 1.68 -7.51 -15.38
CA GLU A 56 2.29 -7.61 -14.05
C GLU A 56 2.59 -6.22 -13.46
N PHE A 57 3.09 -5.29 -14.29
CA PHE A 57 3.33 -3.92 -13.87
C PHE A 57 2.04 -3.19 -13.50
N ILE A 58 0.98 -3.32 -14.32
CA ILE A 58 -0.32 -2.70 -14.06
C ILE A 58 -0.90 -3.24 -12.75
N GLU A 59 -0.83 -4.55 -12.51
CA GLU A 59 -1.30 -5.17 -11.27
C GLU A 59 -0.60 -4.61 -10.03
N ASP A 60 0.74 -4.50 -10.06
CA ASP A 60 1.53 -3.93 -8.96
C ASP A 60 1.18 -2.46 -8.68
N ILE A 61 0.99 -1.66 -9.74
CA ILE A 61 0.55 -0.27 -9.62
C ILE A 61 -0.85 -0.20 -9.02
N GLU A 62 -1.81 -0.97 -9.53
CA GLU A 62 -3.19 -0.94 -9.04
C GLU A 62 -3.29 -1.34 -7.56
N LEU A 63 -2.54 -2.37 -7.14
CA LEU A 63 -2.45 -2.78 -5.74
C LEU A 63 -1.94 -1.64 -4.87
N THR A 64 -0.91 -0.94 -5.32
CA THR A 64 -0.32 0.18 -4.57
C THR A 64 -1.29 1.37 -4.50
N LEU A 65 -1.91 1.74 -5.61
CA LEU A 65 -2.85 2.85 -5.68
C LEU A 65 -4.12 2.61 -4.85
N LYS A 66 -4.54 1.35 -4.66
CA LYS A 66 -5.67 0.99 -3.77
C LYS A 66 -5.38 1.29 -2.29
N THR A 67 -4.12 1.22 -1.89
CA THR A 67 -3.72 1.42 -0.49
C THR A 67 -3.42 2.89 -0.13
N ARG A 68 -3.41 3.79 -1.13
CA ARG A 68 -3.02 5.20 -0.95
C ARG A 68 -4.14 6.16 -1.37
N PRO A 69 -4.72 6.95 -0.45
CA PRO A 69 -5.66 8.00 -0.82
C PRO A 69 -4.89 9.20 -1.38
N THR A 70 -4.76 9.29 -2.70
CA THR A 70 -4.11 10.40 -3.43
C THR A 70 -4.99 10.93 -4.55
N SER A 71 -4.72 12.16 -4.99
CA SER A 71 -5.41 12.78 -6.13
C SER A 71 -5.07 12.06 -7.43
N ASP A 72 -5.88 12.25 -8.48
CA ASP A 72 -5.62 11.64 -9.78
C ASP A 72 -4.29 12.15 -10.39
N ASP A 73 -3.95 13.42 -10.19
CA ASP A 73 -2.66 13.98 -10.63
C ASP A 73 -1.47 13.32 -9.92
N GLU A 74 -1.56 13.11 -8.61
CA GLU A 74 -0.52 12.42 -7.84
C GLU A 74 -0.38 10.96 -8.27
N LYS A 75 -1.48 10.28 -8.59
CA LYS A 75 -1.47 8.92 -9.10
C LYS A 75 -0.85 8.85 -10.50
N VAL A 76 -1.17 9.79 -11.38
CA VAL A 76 -0.54 9.89 -12.71
C VAL A 76 0.96 10.11 -12.57
N ASN A 77 1.38 11.06 -11.73
CA ASN A 77 2.80 11.32 -11.46
C ASN A 77 3.49 10.09 -10.86
N PHE A 78 2.81 9.35 -9.97
CA PHE A 78 3.31 8.11 -9.41
C PHE A 78 3.56 7.08 -10.50
N ILE A 79 2.60 6.84 -11.40
CA ILE A 79 2.77 5.91 -12.52
C ILE A 79 3.97 6.33 -13.38
N ILE A 80 4.02 7.59 -13.81
CA ILE A 80 5.10 8.12 -14.68
C ILE A 80 6.48 7.95 -14.03
N SER A 81 6.58 8.11 -12.71
CA SER A 81 7.87 7.94 -11.99
C SER A 81 8.38 6.49 -11.97
N HIS A 82 7.50 5.52 -12.20
CA HIS A 82 7.84 4.10 -12.33
C HIS A 82 8.01 3.66 -13.78
N LEU A 83 7.91 4.57 -14.75
CA LEU A 83 8.22 4.30 -16.15
C LEU A 83 9.66 4.68 -16.48
N GLU A 84 10.31 3.89 -17.33
CA GLU A 84 11.60 4.19 -17.91
C GLU A 84 11.65 3.80 -19.39
N GLY A 85 12.74 4.19 -20.09
CA GLY A 85 12.97 3.81 -21.48
C GLY A 85 11.77 4.07 -22.42
N PRO A 86 11.47 3.12 -23.34
CA PRO A 86 10.36 3.22 -24.29
C PRO A 86 9.00 3.52 -23.65
N ALA A 87 8.68 2.91 -22.50
CA ALA A 87 7.39 3.13 -21.83
C ALA A 87 7.23 4.58 -21.36
N ARG A 88 8.31 5.19 -20.87
CA ARG A 88 8.29 6.61 -20.47
C ARG A 88 8.18 7.54 -21.66
N GLU A 89 8.86 7.23 -22.76
CA GLU A 89 8.79 8.02 -23.99
C GLU A 89 7.38 8.00 -24.57
N GLU A 90 6.76 6.82 -24.64
CA GLU A 90 5.38 6.67 -25.13
C GLU A 90 4.42 7.62 -24.39
N ILE A 91 4.40 7.58 -23.05
CA ILE A 91 3.53 8.46 -22.25
C ILE A 91 3.93 9.94 -22.36
N ARG A 92 5.22 10.23 -22.52
CA ARG A 92 5.72 11.61 -22.66
C ARG A 92 5.15 12.27 -23.92
N TYR A 93 5.12 11.57 -25.04
CA TYR A 93 4.68 12.10 -26.34
C TYR A 93 3.15 12.10 -26.53
N ARG A 94 2.39 11.43 -25.65
CA ARG A 94 0.92 11.50 -25.67
C ARG A 94 0.38 12.89 -25.30
N PRO A 95 -0.73 13.33 -25.92
CA PRO A 95 -1.42 14.57 -25.55
C PRO A 95 -1.75 14.63 -24.05
N PRO A 96 -1.67 15.80 -23.39
CA PRO A 96 -2.03 15.93 -21.98
C PRO A 96 -3.46 15.49 -21.66
N THR A 97 -4.38 15.59 -22.63
CA THR A 97 -5.78 15.12 -22.51
C THR A 97 -5.89 13.62 -22.25
N ASP A 98 -4.96 12.84 -22.79
CA ASP A 98 -5.01 11.38 -22.83
C ASP A 98 -4.29 10.76 -21.61
N LYS A 99 -3.65 11.60 -20.79
CA LYS A 99 -2.94 11.21 -19.57
C LYS A 99 -3.42 11.97 -18.34
N LYS A 100 -4.69 12.40 -18.34
CA LYS A 100 -5.30 13.10 -17.20
C LYS A 100 -5.66 12.15 -16.07
N LYS A 101 -6.09 10.94 -16.39
CA LYS A 101 -6.49 9.95 -15.38
C LYS A 101 -5.48 8.81 -15.31
N PRO A 102 -5.29 8.21 -14.12
CA PRO A 102 -4.44 7.05 -13.95
C PRO A 102 -4.82 5.89 -14.88
N ARG A 103 -6.12 5.65 -15.05
CA ARG A 103 -6.65 4.59 -15.92
C ARG A 103 -6.23 4.79 -17.38
N ASP A 104 -6.36 6.02 -17.90
CA ASP A 104 -6.01 6.33 -19.29
C ASP A 104 -4.53 6.00 -19.55
N VAL A 105 -3.64 6.34 -18.61
CA VAL A 105 -2.21 6.02 -18.70
C VAL A 105 -1.95 4.51 -18.71
N LEU A 106 -2.63 3.74 -17.85
CA LEU A 106 -2.48 2.28 -17.79
C LEU A 106 -3.03 1.60 -19.05
N GLU A 107 -4.14 2.09 -19.61
CA GLU A 107 -4.71 1.60 -20.87
C GLU A 107 -3.76 1.85 -22.05
N ILE A 108 -3.13 3.03 -22.14
CA ILE A 108 -2.13 3.31 -23.18
C ILE A 108 -0.96 2.32 -23.10
N LEU A 109 -0.43 2.09 -21.89
CA LEU A 109 0.66 1.14 -21.69
C LEU A 109 0.24 -0.27 -22.12
N ARG A 110 -0.94 -0.72 -21.68
CA ARG A 110 -1.52 -2.01 -22.05
C ARG A 110 -1.62 -2.15 -23.56
N GLU A 111 -2.22 -1.18 -24.24
CA GLU A 111 -2.41 -1.22 -25.70
C GLU A 111 -1.07 -1.32 -26.44
N VAL A 112 -0.08 -0.49 -26.09
CA VAL A 112 1.19 -0.44 -26.83
C VAL A 112 2.02 -1.70 -26.59
N PHE A 113 2.17 -2.11 -25.32
CA PHE A 113 3.12 -3.16 -24.95
C PHE A 113 2.52 -4.58 -24.97
N GLU A 114 1.20 -4.77 -24.89
CA GLU A 114 0.58 -6.08 -25.20
C GLU A 114 0.61 -6.37 -26.70
N ARG A 115 0.41 -5.35 -27.56
CA ARG A 115 0.44 -5.52 -29.03
C ARG A 115 1.83 -5.91 -29.53
N ASP A 116 2.88 -5.41 -28.91
CA ASP A 116 4.27 -5.80 -29.22
C ASP A 116 4.60 -7.23 -28.78
N ARG A 117 3.88 -7.80 -27.82
CA ARG A 117 3.98 -9.24 -27.49
C ARG A 117 3.42 -10.11 -28.61
N LEU A 118 2.23 -9.77 -29.11
CA LEU A 118 1.53 -10.55 -30.15
C LEU A 118 2.22 -10.51 -31.51
N ARG A 119 2.93 -9.42 -31.83
CA ARG A 119 3.64 -9.28 -33.12
C ARG A 119 4.91 -10.11 -33.27
N THR A 120 5.56 -10.49 -32.17
CA THR A 120 6.81 -11.27 -32.20
C THR A 120 6.60 -12.77 -31.96
N ALA A 121 5.35 -13.18 -31.71
CA ALA A 121 4.98 -14.60 -31.60
C ALA A 121 4.55 -15.22 -32.95
N ARG A 122 4.73 -14.49 -34.06
CA ARG A 122 4.58 -14.96 -35.44
C ARG A 122 5.95 -15.01 -36.11
#